data_AF-A0A2V5LSI7-F1
#
_entry.id   AF-A0A2V5LSI7-F1
#
_cell.length_a   1.000
_cell.length_b   1.000
_cell.length_c   1.000
_cell.angle_alpha   90.00
_cell.angle_beta   90.00
_cell.angle_gamma   90.00
#
_symmetry.space_group_name_H-M   'P 1'
#
loop_
_entity.id
_entity.type
_entity.pdbx_description
1 polymer ?
#
loop_
_entity_poly.entity_id
_entity_poly.type
_entity_poly.pdbx_seq_one_letter_code
_entity_poly.pdbx_strand_id
1 'polypeptide(L)'
;NDELQVNDLLVAKNFSTVDLKHAQSSLPNVSIYAVKMVTVPGLIDSSEERERIARESGASAVDMETEFIARACAAHGILLLALRVTTDTPSQPFPAPPSVSFDIQQQRTDMAVLAKFFLAHPTRLPGLIQFGRTIARAKKILASALNAVVRGIEVGSAH
;
A
#
# COMPACT_ATOMS: atom_id res chain seq x y z
N ASN A 1 1.17 0.57 -16.73
CA ASN A 1 -0.25 0.92 -16.53
C ASN A 1 -0.23 2.06 -15.53
N ASP A 2 -0.12 3.29 -16.04
CA ASP A 2 0.29 4.47 -15.26
C ASP A 2 -0.92 5.22 -14.67
N GLU A 3 -2.06 4.54 -14.51
CA GLU A 3 -3.30 5.17 -14.06
C GLU A 3 -3.35 5.42 -12.55
N LEU A 4 -2.67 4.61 -11.74
CA LEU A 4 -2.75 4.73 -10.28
C LEU A 4 -2.07 6.01 -9.79
N GLN A 5 -2.80 6.79 -9.00
CA GLN A 5 -2.37 8.03 -8.39
C GLN A 5 -2.08 7.83 -6.90
N VAL A 6 -1.24 8.72 -6.36
CA VAL A 6 -1.03 8.80 -4.92
C VAL A 6 -2.35 9.13 -4.22
N ASN A 7 -2.64 8.40 -3.14
CA ASN A 7 -3.89 8.39 -2.36
C ASN A 7 -5.05 7.58 -2.96
N ASP A 8 -4.87 6.85 -4.06
CA ASP A 8 -5.87 5.89 -4.52
C ASP A 8 -6.04 4.75 -3.51
N LEU A 9 -7.29 4.37 -3.26
CA LEU A 9 -7.61 3.21 -2.43
C LEU A 9 -7.62 1.95 -3.30
N LEU A 10 -6.86 0.95 -2.89
CA LEU A 10 -6.66 -0.28 -3.62
C LEU A 10 -7.24 -1.45 -2.84
N VAL A 11 -7.86 -2.36 -3.56
CA VAL A 11 -8.26 -3.69 -3.07
C VAL A 11 -7.35 -4.70 -3.74
N ALA A 12 -6.63 -5.47 -2.94
CA ALA A 12 -5.75 -6.53 -3.46
C ALA A 12 -6.61 -7.73 -3.89
N LYS A 13 -7.11 -7.72 -5.12
CA LYS A 13 -8.14 -8.67 -5.59
C LYS A 13 -7.71 -10.13 -5.51
N ASN A 14 -6.41 -10.40 -5.63
CA ASN A 14 -5.84 -11.75 -5.57
C ASN A 14 -5.53 -12.21 -4.14
N PHE A 15 -5.71 -11.36 -3.13
CA PHE A 15 -5.50 -11.70 -1.71
C PHE A 15 -6.77 -11.54 -0.87
N SER A 16 -7.73 -10.73 -1.32
CA SER A 16 -9.03 -10.60 -0.67
C SER A 16 -9.94 -11.77 -1.00
N THR A 17 -10.60 -12.32 0.02
CA THR A 17 -11.65 -13.35 -0.10
C THR A 17 -13.06 -12.76 0.01
N VAL A 18 -13.17 -11.46 0.30
CA VAL A 18 -14.43 -10.73 0.45
C VAL A 18 -14.50 -9.60 -0.60
N ASP A 19 -15.69 -9.41 -1.17
CA ASP A 19 -15.96 -8.36 -2.16
C ASP A 19 -16.43 -7.05 -1.49
N LEU A 20 -16.03 -5.91 -2.04
CA LEU A 20 -16.28 -4.57 -1.52
C LEU A 20 -17.44 -3.82 -2.19
N LYS A 21 -18.27 -4.51 -2.98
CA LYS A 21 -19.44 -3.92 -3.67
C LYS A 21 -20.27 -2.96 -2.80
N HIS A 22 -20.45 -3.26 -1.51
CA HIS A 22 -21.24 -2.44 -0.60
C HIS A 22 -20.48 -1.22 -0.02
N ALA A 23 -19.15 -1.22 0.01
CA ALA A 23 -18.36 -0.13 0.59
C ALA A 23 -18.14 1.05 -0.36
N GLN A 24 -18.22 0.82 -1.69
CA GLN A 24 -18.05 1.88 -2.70
C GLN A 24 -19.07 3.02 -2.52
N SER A 25 -20.33 2.70 -2.21
CA SER A 25 -21.37 3.71 -1.97
C SER A 25 -21.11 4.59 -0.75
N SER A 26 -20.30 4.10 0.20
CA SER A 26 -19.96 4.79 1.45
C SER A 26 -18.70 5.66 1.36
N LEU A 27 -17.97 5.61 0.23
CA LEU A 27 -16.74 6.38 -0.01
C LEU A 27 -16.82 7.20 -1.32
N PRO A 28 -17.75 8.16 -1.44
CA PRO A 28 -18.05 8.84 -2.70
C PRO A 28 -16.90 9.69 -3.28
N ASN A 29 -15.91 10.05 -2.46
CA ASN A 29 -14.78 10.92 -2.85
C ASN A 29 -13.44 10.17 -2.92
N VAL A 30 -13.46 8.84 -2.90
CA VAL A 30 -12.25 8.02 -2.97
C VAL A 30 -12.43 6.98 -4.07
N SER A 31 -11.60 7.08 -5.11
CA SER A 31 -11.55 6.06 -6.15
C SER A 31 -11.04 4.75 -5.55
N ILE A 32 -11.84 3.68 -5.69
CA ILE A 32 -11.49 2.34 -5.23
C ILE A 32 -11.15 1.47 -6.44
N TYR A 33 -9.92 0.99 -6.52
CA TYR A 33 -9.44 0.15 -7.61
C TYR A 33 -9.19 -1.28 -7.14
N ALA A 34 -9.83 -2.25 -7.80
CA ALA A 34 -9.52 -3.66 -7.60
C ALA A 34 -8.31 -4.05 -8.48
N VAL A 35 -7.16 -4.25 -7.85
CA VAL A 35 -5.89 -4.47 -8.54
C VAL A 35 -5.26 -5.81 -8.18
N LYS A 36 -4.49 -6.39 -9.11
CA LYS A 36 -3.59 -7.49 -8.77
C LYS A 36 -2.38 -6.91 -8.06
N MET A 37 -2.04 -7.46 -6.90
CA MET A 37 -0.88 -7.07 -6.11
C MET A 37 0.13 -8.20 -6.01
N VAL A 38 1.40 -7.85 -5.85
CA VAL A 38 2.47 -8.78 -5.52
C VAL A 38 3.21 -8.30 -4.28
N THR A 39 3.53 -9.23 -3.40
CA THR A 39 4.35 -8.96 -2.23
C THR A 39 5.82 -9.19 -2.59
N VAL A 40 6.65 -8.17 -2.35
CA VAL A 40 8.08 -8.18 -2.64
C VAL A 40 8.89 -8.06 -1.34
N PRO A 41 10.10 -8.61 -1.26
CA PRO A 41 10.88 -8.64 -0.03
C PRO A 41 11.53 -7.28 0.34
N GLY A 42 11.41 -6.27 -0.51
CA GLY A 42 12.07 -4.99 -0.32
C GLY A 42 11.56 -3.91 -1.28
N LEU A 43 12.03 -2.68 -1.06
CA LEU A 43 11.67 -1.53 -1.86
C LEU A 43 12.25 -1.63 -3.28
N ILE A 44 11.45 -1.27 -4.29
CA ILE A 44 11.85 -1.34 -5.70
C ILE A 44 12.35 0.03 -6.17
N ASP A 45 13.62 0.08 -6.59
CA ASP A 45 14.30 1.32 -6.99
C ASP A 45 14.21 1.61 -8.49
N SER A 46 14.46 0.60 -9.32
CA SER A 46 14.61 0.81 -10.77
C SER A 46 13.28 0.67 -11.49
N SER A 47 13.05 1.54 -12.47
CA SER A 47 11.93 1.41 -13.40
C SER A 47 11.95 0.07 -14.12
N GLU A 48 13.14 -0.44 -14.45
CA GLU A 48 13.32 -1.74 -15.09
C GLU A 48 12.79 -2.89 -14.23
N GLU A 49 13.09 -2.89 -12.92
CA GLU A 49 12.60 -3.91 -11.99
C GLU A 49 11.08 -3.81 -11.80
N ARG A 50 10.54 -2.57 -11.72
CA ARG A 50 9.08 -2.34 -11.67
C ARG A 50 8.40 -2.90 -12.91
N GLU A 51 8.93 -2.60 -14.09
CA GLU A 51 8.40 -3.10 -15.35
C GLU A 51 8.52 -4.61 -15.47
N ARG A 52 9.65 -5.19 -15.04
CA ARG A 52 9.87 -6.64 -15.01
C ARG A 52 8.82 -7.32 -14.14
N ILE A 53 8.64 -6.85 -12.91
CA ILE A 53 7.62 -7.35 -11.99
C ILE A 53 6.22 -7.18 -12.58
N ALA A 54 5.89 -6.03 -13.16
CA ALA A 54 4.60 -5.79 -13.77
C ALA A 54 4.33 -6.75 -14.94
N ARG A 55 5.33 -6.99 -15.80
CA ARG A 55 5.23 -7.93 -16.94
C ARG A 55 5.08 -9.37 -16.47
N GLU A 56 5.91 -9.82 -15.53
CA GLU A 56 5.93 -11.22 -15.07
C GLU A 56 4.70 -11.56 -14.22
N SER A 57 4.31 -10.67 -13.32
CA SER A 57 3.21 -10.92 -12.39
C SER A 57 1.86 -10.44 -12.90
N GLY A 58 1.81 -9.50 -13.83
CA GLY A 58 0.59 -8.76 -14.18
C GLY A 58 0.02 -7.92 -13.03
N ALA A 59 0.85 -7.60 -12.03
CA ALA A 59 0.46 -6.76 -10.89
C ALA A 59 0.51 -5.27 -11.26
N SER A 60 -0.42 -4.49 -10.69
CA SER A 60 -0.45 -3.02 -10.82
C SER A 60 0.11 -2.32 -9.60
N ALA A 61 0.28 -3.02 -8.48
CA ALA A 61 0.81 -2.48 -7.24
C ALA A 61 1.63 -3.55 -6.49
N VAL A 62 2.54 -3.08 -5.65
CA VAL A 62 3.40 -3.92 -4.83
C VAL A 62 3.26 -3.53 -3.37
N ASP A 63 3.52 -4.47 -2.48
CA ASP A 63 3.69 -4.23 -1.05
C ASP A 63 4.68 -5.24 -0.46
N MET A 64 4.83 -5.27 0.87
CA MET A 64 5.81 -6.15 1.52
C MET A 64 5.19 -7.18 2.47
N GLU A 65 3.88 -7.16 2.71
CA GLU A 65 3.28 -8.02 3.74
C GLU A 65 2.05 -8.83 3.29
N THR A 66 1.28 -8.36 2.30
CA THR A 66 -0.09 -8.87 2.07
C THR A 66 -0.14 -10.37 1.81
N GLU A 67 0.78 -10.93 1.01
CA GLU A 67 0.81 -12.37 0.75
C GLU A 67 1.04 -13.18 2.03
N PHE A 68 1.93 -12.74 2.92
CA PHE A 68 2.19 -13.44 4.19
C PHE A 68 0.95 -13.47 5.07
N ILE A 69 0.24 -12.35 5.17
CA ILE A 69 -1.04 -12.24 5.90
C ILE A 69 -2.11 -13.13 5.23
N ALA A 70 -2.23 -13.07 3.91
CA ALA A 70 -3.22 -13.86 3.15
C ALA A 70 -3.02 -15.37 3.32
N ARG A 71 -1.77 -15.84 3.27
CA ARG A 71 -1.44 -17.25 3.53
C ARG A 71 -1.82 -17.66 4.95
N ALA A 72 -1.54 -16.84 5.95
CA ALA A 72 -1.92 -17.12 7.33
C ALA A 72 -3.45 -17.19 7.49
N CYS A 73 -4.18 -16.23 6.94
CA CYS A 73 -5.64 -16.23 6.95
C CYS A 73 -6.23 -17.48 6.28
N ALA A 74 -5.72 -17.85 5.10
CA ALA A 74 -6.16 -19.04 4.38
C ALA A 74 -5.90 -20.32 5.16
N ALA A 75 -4.72 -20.45 5.80
CA ALA A 75 -4.39 -21.61 6.63
C ALA A 75 -5.30 -21.78 7.85
N HIS A 76 -5.92 -20.70 8.32
CA HIS A 76 -6.85 -20.70 9.47
C HIS A 76 -8.33 -20.53 9.07
N GLY A 77 -8.66 -20.52 7.78
CA GLY A 77 -10.05 -20.32 7.31
C GLY A 77 -10.62 -18.94 7.65
N ILE A 78 -9.78 -17.93 7.85
CA ILE A 78 -10.18 -16.56 8.17
C ILE A 78 -10.44 -15.80 6.87
N LEU A 79 -11.62 -15.19 6.75
CA LEU A 79 -11.91 -14.28 5.64
C LEU A 79 -11.02 -13.05 5.71
N LEU A 80 -10.45 -12.66 4.56
CA LEU A 80 -9.53 -11.53 4.46
C LEU A 80 -10.07 -10.49 3.48
N LEU A 81 -9.99 -9.24 3.87
CA LEU A 81 -10.07 -8.10 2.97
C LEU A 81 -8.77 -7.30 3.06
N ALA A 82 -8.01 -7.30 1.96
CA ALA A 82 -6.74 -6.59 1.87
C ALA A 82 -6.92 -5.22 1.19
N LEU A 83 -6.85 -4.17 1.99
CA LEU A 83 -6.92 -2.77 1.57
C LEU A 83 -5.54 -2.12 1.64
N ARG A 84 -5.18 -1.35 0.60
CA ARG A 84 -3.94 -0.57 0.55
C ARG A 84 -4.23 0.83 0.00
N VAL A 85 -3.39 1.80 0.31
CA VAL A 85 -3.46 3.14 -0.30
C VAL A 85 -2.12 3.45 -0.94
N THR A 86 -2.12 3.93 -2.18
CA THR A 86 -0.90 4.28 -2.91
C THR A 86 -0.20 5.46 -2.24
N THR A 87 1.03 5.28 -1.76
CA THR A 87 1.82 6.34 -1.10
C THR A 87 2.90 6.94 -1.99
N ASP A 88 3.29 6.22 -3.03
CA ASP A 88 4.28 6.61 -4.01
C ASP A 88 3.94 6.01 -5.38
N THR A 89 4.41 6.67 -6.43
CA THR A 89 4.28 6.24 -7.83
C THR A 89 5.61 6.50 -8.54
N PRO A 90 5.82 5.99 -9.76
CA PRO A 90 7.01 6.35 -10.54
C PRO A 90 7.19 7.87 -10.73
N SER A 91 6.08 8.62 -10.83
CA SER A 91 6.09 10.09 -10.94
C SER A 91 6.24 10.81 -9.60
N GLN A 92 5.92 10.14 -8.48
CA GLN A 92 6.04 10.65 -7.11
C GLN A 92 6.74 9.60 -6.23
N PRO A 93 8.05 9.38 -6.40
CA PRO A 93 8.76 8.29 -5.74
C PRO A 93 8.98 8.56 -4.25
N PHE A 94 9.26 7.49 -3.51
CA PHE A 94 9.68 7.56 -2.11
C PHE A 94 10.92 8.48 -1.95
N PRO A 95 10.95 9.40 -0.95
CA PRO A 95 11.95 10.46 -0.87
C PRO A 95 13.33 10.03 -0.34
N ALA A 96 13.56 8.73 -0.09
CA ALA A 96 14.83 8.19 0.36
C ALA A 96 15.32 7.04 -0.53
N PRO A 97 16.64 6.81 -0.62
CA PRO A 97 17.19 5.70 -1.38
C PRO A 97 16.79 4.38 -0.73
N PRO A 98 16.46 3.35 -1.52
CA PRO A 98 16.13 2.02 -1.00
C PRO A 98 17.26 1.41 -0.15
N SER A 99 18.52 1.70 -0.51
CA SER A 99 19.73 1.27 0.22
C SER A 99 19.83 1.79 1.65
N VAL A 100 19.02 2.79 2.02
CA VAL A 100 18.97 3.40 3.37
C VAL A 100 17.80 2.84 4.18
N SER A 101 16.85 2.15 3.54
CA SER A 101 15.56 1.80 4.14
C SER A 101 15.40 0.34 4.57
N PHE A 102 16.33 -0.57 4.24
CA PHE A 102 16.11 -1.99 4.52
C PHE A 102 17.42 -2.76 4.75
N ASP A 103 17.65 -3.22 5.98
CA ASP A 103 18.60 -4.29 6.23
C ASP A 103 17.87 -5.64 6.12
N ILE A 104 18.14 -6.34 5.03
CA ILE A 104 17.59 -7.67 4.71
C ILE A 104 17.94 -8.68 5.81
N GLN A 105 19.04 -8.50 6.55
CA GLN A 105 19.46 -9.39 7.63
C GLN A 105 18.63 -9.20 8.92
N GLN A 106 18.07 -8.00 9.14
CA GLN A 106 17.41 -7.62 10.41
C GLN A 106 15.88 -7.50 10.30
N GLN A 107 15.30 -7.62 9.09
CA GLN A 107 13.86 -7.40 8.83
C GLN A 107 13.33 -6.08 9.44
N ARG A 108 14.17 -5.06 9.52
CA ARG A 108 13.81 -3.76 10.12
C ARG A 108 14.16 -2.66 9.15
N THR A 109 13.19 -1.77 8.93
CA THR A 109 13.49 -0.42 8.45
C THR A 109 14.31 0.27 9.52
N ASP A 110 15.60 0.46 9.27
CA ASP A 110 16.46 1.18 10.21
C ASP A 110 16.13 2.67 10.16
N MET A 111 15.18 3.06 11.00
CA MET A 111 14.75 4.45 11.17
C MET A 111 15.90 5.37 11.56
N ALA A 112 16.98 4.86 12.18
CA ALA A 112 18.16 5.64 12.51
C ALA A 112 19.02 5.92 11.28
N VAL A 113 19.15 4.94 10.36
CA VAL A 113 19.83 5.12 9.08
C VAL A 113 19.06 6.10 8.18
N LEU A 114 17.73 6.01 8.16
CA LEU A 114 16.88 6.96 7.46
C LEU A 114 17.00 8.37 8.03
N ALA A 115 16.98 8.52 9.36
CA ALA A 115 17.17 9.81 10.03
C ALA A 115 18.56 10.42 9.73
N LYS A 116 19.62 9.60 9.78
CA LYS A 116 20.99 10.02 9.45
C LYS A 116 21.10 10.50 8.00
N PHE A 117 20.44 9.81 7.06
CA PHE A 117 20.40 10.22 5.65
C PHE A 117 19.76 11.62 5.49
N PHE A 118 18.61 11.87 6.11
CA PHE A 118 17.95 13.17 5.99
C PHE A 118 18.70 14.30 6.71
N LEU A 119 19.43 14.00 7.78
CA LEU A 119 20.37 14.94 8.40
C LEU A 119 21.55 15.28 7.49
N ALA A 120 22.08 14.29 6.76
CA ALA A 120 23.18 14.49 5.80
C ALA A 120 22.73 15.17 4.48
N HIS A 121 21.44 15.11 4.15
CA HIS A 121 20.87 15.64 2.92
C HIS A 121 19.69 16.59 3.18
N PRO A 122 19.93 17.79 3.76
CA PRO A 122 18.86 18.72 4.13
C PRO A 122 18.03 19.21 2.94
N THR A 123 18.59 19.20 1.73
CA THR A 123 17.87 19.53 0.49
C THR A 123 16.76 18.52 0.14
N ARG A 124 16.75 17.34 0.76
CA ARG A 124 15.70 16.31 0.61
C ARG A 124 14.56 16.44 1.63
N LEU A 125 14.71 17.29 2.65
CA LEU A 125 13.69 17.49 3.70
C LEU A 125 12.33 17.95 3.17
N PRO A 126 12.23 18.86 2.18
CA PRO A 126 10.93 19.24 1.62
C PRO A 126 10.18 18.04 1.03
N GLY A 127 10.89 17.14 0.35
CA GLY A 127 10.32 15.90 -0.20
C GLY A 127 9.83 14.95 0.89
N LEU A 128 10.57 14.82 2.00
CA LEU A 128 10.15 14.06 3.16
C LEU A 128 8.90 14.64 3.83
N ILE A 129 8.83 15.97 3.99
CA ILE A 129 7.64 16.63 4.56
C ILE A 129 6.42 16.39 3.67
N GLN A 130 6.59 16.52 2.35
CA GLN A 130 5.53 16.26 1.39
C GLN A 130 5.06 14.80 1.46
N PHE A 131 5.99 13.86 1.51
CA PHE A 131 5.68 12.44 1.69
C PHE A 131 4.96 12.19 3.02
N GLY A 132 5.38 12.82 4.12
CA GLY A 132 4.70 12.73 5.41
C GLY A 132 3.24 13.20 5.35
N ARG A 133 2.95 14.28 4.59
CA ARG A 133 1.57 14.74 4.33
C ARG A 133 0.77 13.72 3.53
N THR A 134 1.39 13.11 2.51
CA THR A 134 0.80 12.00 1.75
C THR A 134 0.44 10.84 2.67
N ILE A 135 1.35 10.39 3.53
CA ILE A 135 1.09 9.32 4.51
C ILE A 135 -0.07 9.69 5.43
N ALA A 136 -0.12 10.93 5.93
CA ALA A 136 -1.21 11.38 6.79
C ALA A 136 -2.57 11.34 6.07
N ARG A 137 -2.62 11.69 4.78
CA ARG A 137 -3.83 11.59 3.94
C ARG A 137 -4.20 10.14 3.66
N ALA A 138 -3.23 9.30 3.32
CA ALA A 138 -3.44 7.87 3.09
C ALA A 138 -4.02 7.17 4.31
N LYS A 139 -3.51 7.47 5.51
CA LYS A 139 -4.06 6.98 6.79
C LYS A 139 -5.53 7.37 6.97
N LYS A 140 -5.89 8.62 6.68
CA LYS A 140 -7.28 9.09 6.78
C LYS A 140 -8.19 8.35 5.80
N ILE A 141 -7.74 8.16 4.56
CA ILE A 141 -8.50 7.42 3.53
C ILE A 141 -8.73 5.98 3.96
N LEU A 142 -7.67 5.29 4.41
CA LEU A 142 -7.76 3.90 4.86
C LEU A 142 -8.67 3.77 6.10
N ALA A 143 -8.58 4.69 7.06
CA ALA A 143 -9.45 4.70 8.23
C ALA A 143 -10.93 4.92 7.85
N SER A 144 -11.22 5.85 6.94
CA SER A 144 -12.56 6.06 6.42
C SER A 144 -13.09 4.82 5.69
N ALA A 145 -12.25 4.17 4.89
CA ALA A 145 -12.60 2.93 4.21
C ALA A 145 -12.92 1.81 5.19
N LEU A 146 -12.09 1.63 6.22
CA LEU A 146 -12.33 0.64 7.26
C LEU A 146 -13.65 0.89 7.99
N ASN A 147 -13.93 2.15 8.36
CA ASN A 147 -15.20 2.52 8.99
C ASN A 147 -16.41 2.22 8.10
N ALA A 148 -16.32 2.50 6.80
CA ALA A 148 -17.36 2.19 5.84
C ALA A 148 -17.60 0.67 5.72
N VAL A 149 -16.53 -0.12 5.68
CA VAL A 149 -16.61 -1.59 5.63
C VAL A 149 -17.27 -2.15 6.89
N VAL A 150 -16.81 -1.73 8.07
CA VAL A 150 -17.34 -2.21 9.35
C VAL A 150 -18.83 -1.88 9.47
N ARG A 151 -19.25 -0.64 9.17
CA ARG A 151 -20.67 -0.26 9.19
C ARG A 151 -21.49 -1.04 8.17
N GLY A 152 -20.95 -1.30 6.98
CA GLY A 152 -21.63 -2.11 5.97
C GLY A 152 -21.87 -3.56 6.43
N ILE A 153 -20.93 -4.13 7.19
CA ILE A 153 -21.09 -5.48 7.78
C ILE A 153 -22.19 -5.50 8.85
N GLU A 154 -22.26 -4.46 9.71
CA GLU A 154 -23.29 -4.35 10.75
C GLU A 154 -24.70 -4.28 10.14
N VAL A 155 -24.89 -3.50 9.07
CA VAL A 155 -26.19 -3.36 8.39
C VAL A 155 -26.58 -4.66 7.66
N GLY A 156 -25.62 -5.36 7.05
CA GLY A 156 -25.87 -6.63 6.37
C GLY A 156 -26.19 -7.81 7.29
N SER A 157 -25.88 -7.72 8.58
CA SER A 157 -26.17 -8.77 9.58
C SER A 157 -27.54 -8.61 10.25
N ALA A 158 -28.27 -7.52 9.97
CA ALA A 158 -29.57 -7.20 10.53
C ALA A 158 -30.75 -7.60 9.62
N HIS A 159 -30.49 -8.35 8.55
CA HIS A 159 -31.45 -8.90 7.59
C HIS A 159 -31.21 -10.39 7.38
#